data_AF-A0A7X7RXR5-F1
#
_entry.id   AF-A0A7X7RXR5-F1
#
_cell.length_a   1.000
_cell.length_b   1.000
_cell.length_c   1.000
_cell.angle_alpha   90.00
_cell.angle_beta   90.00
_cell.angle_gamma   90.00
#
_symmetry.space_group_name_H-M   'P 1'
#
loop_
_entity.id
_entity.type
_entity.pdbx_description
1 polymer ?
#
loop_
_entity_poly.entity_id
_entity_poly.type
_entity_poly.pdbx_seq_one_letter_code
_entity_poly.pdbx_strand_id
1 'polypeptide(L)'
;MRRLSSYNLVEVVLALGVLAIGVCSIMGLFPVGAAATRDAVAETYAANAADQLMQRLKVNIKDDWVNWYDSISETNDADVDAEGCNGEQWNRIGGTVFQRDGEMVFQVLSYRGNAPSDLGNGDEVDEKTDFRVLALVSSPEKNDGYIRLKIELEWPVELPKASRRRVEYVYDVFNMGL
;
A
#
# COMPACT_ATOMS: atom_id res chain seq x y z
N MET A 1 -40.50 53.90 0.20
CA MET A 1 -40.76 52.61 -0.50
C MET A 1 -39.54 52.25 -1.33
N ARG A 2 -38.78 51.22 -0.96
CA ARG A 2 -37.62 50.74 -1.73
C ARG A 2 -38.15 49.95 -2.95
N ARG A 3 -37.80 50.37 -4.17
CA ARG A 3 -38.09 49.60 -5.39
C ARG A 3 -37.10 48.44 -5.48
N LEU A 4 -37.61 47.22 -5.63
CA LEU A 4 -36.81 46.05 -5.99
C LEU A 4 -36.51 46.15 -7.49
N SER A 5 -35.24 46.18 -7.90
CA SER A 5 -34.86 46.21 -9.31
C SER A 5 -35.09 44.83 -9.94
N SER A 6 -35.88 44.76 -11.00
CA SER A 6 -36.01 43.57 -11.83
C SER A 6 -34.78 43.45 -12.75
N TYR A 7 -34.19 42.25 -12.85
CA TYR A 7 -33.03 41.99 -13.72
C TYR A 7 -33.45 41.94 -15.19
N ASN A 8 -32.57 42.40 -16.08
CA ASN A 8 -32.79 42.31 -17.52
C ASN A 8 -32.51 40.88 -18.01
N LEU A 9 -33.31 40.40 -18.97
CA LEU A 9 -33.23 39.04 -19.52
C LEU A 9 -31.83 38.74 -20.09
N VAL A 10 -31.17 39.74 -20.68
CA VAL A 10 -29.78 39.64 -21.19
C VAL A 10 -28.78 39.34 -20.08
N GLU A 11 -28.91 39.98 -18.91
CA GLU A 11 -28.02 39.77 -17.78
C GLU A 11 -28.17 38.35 -17.22
N VAL A 12 -29.40 37.86 -17.15
CA VAL A 12 -29.70 36.48 -16.74
C VAL A 12 -29.12 35.45 -17.73
N VAL A 13 -29.24 35.70 -19.03
CA VAL A 13 -28.70 34.80 -20.07
C VAL A 13 -27.17 34.80 -20.07
N LEU A 14 -26.54 35.96 -19.90
CA LEU A 14 -25.07 36.05 -19.77
C LEU A 14 -24.58 35.32 -18.51
N ALA A 15 -25.28 35.47 -17.38
CA ALA A 15 -24.96 34.76 -16.15
C ALA A 15 -25.10 33.23 -16.32
N LEU A 16 -26.16 32.77 -16.98
CA LEU A 16 -26.39 31.34 -17.26
C LEU A 16 -25.31 30.76 -18.20
N GLY A 17 -24.89 31.53 -19.21
CA GLY A 17 -23.83 31.13 -20.14
C GLY A 17 -22.47 30.94 -19.44
N VAL A 18 -22.10 31.88 -18.56
CA VAL A 18 -20.87 31.76 -17.76
C VAL A 18 -20.93 30.57 -16.80
N LEU A 19 -22.09 30.35 -16.15
CA LEU A 19 -22.29 29.18 -15.29
C LEU A 19 -22.14 27.86 -16.04
N ALA A 20 -22.71 27.75 -17.25
CA ALA A 20 -22.61 26.53 -18.05
C ALA A 20 -21.15 26.19 -18.40
N ILE A 21 -20.37 27.18 -18.85
CA ILE A 21 -18.94 27.00 -19.16
C ILE A 21 -18.17 26.62 -17.88
N GLY A 22 -18.47 27.28 -16.76
CA GLY A 22 -17.87 26.98 -15.46
C GLY A 22 -18.10 25.53 -15.03
N VAL A 23 -19.33 25.05 -15.06
CA VAL A 23 -19.68 23.67 -14.66
C VAL A 23 -19.05 22.64 -15.61
N CYS A 24 -19.07 22.88 -16.93
CA CYS A 24 -18.41 22.01 -17.89
C CYS A 24 -16.89 21.91 -17.63
N SER A 25 -16.24 23.02 -17.29
CA SER A 25 -14.80 23.02 -16.97
C SER A 25 -14.48 22.21 -15.69
N ILE A 26 -15.30 22.34 -14.65
CA ILE A 26 -15.08 21.63 -13.37
C ILE A 26 -15.34 20.13 -13.55
N MET A 27 -16.37 19.74 -14.30
CA MET A 27 -16.65 18.33 -14.59
C MET A 27 -15.50 17.64 -15.33
N GLY A 28 -14.74 18.35 -16.19
CA GLY A 28 -13.55 17.80 -16.83
C GLY A 28 -12.39 17.57 -15.87
N LEU A 29 -12.22 18.45 -14.87
CA LEU A 29 -11.14 18.37 -13.89
C LEU A 29 -11.43 17.40 -12.74
N PHE A 30 -12.70 17.22 -12.38
CA PHE A 30 -13.11 16.36 -11.27
C PHE A 30 -12.57 14.91 -11.34
N PRO A 31 -12.72 14.16 -12.45
CA PRO A 31 -12.23 12.79 -12.51
C PRO A 31 -10.71 12.70 -12.39
N VAL A 32 -9.98 13.68 -12.95
CA VAL A 32 -8.51 13.73 -12.86
C VAL A 32 -8.07 14.01 -11.41
N GLY A 33 -8.72 14.97 -10.74
CA GLY A 33 -8.46 15.27 -9.33
C GLY A 33 -8.82 14.10 -8.41
N ALA A 34 -9.91 13.39 -8.69
CA ALA A 34 -10.33 12.20 -7.95
C ALA A 34 -9.32 11.05 -8.11
N ALA A 35 -8.87 10.79 -9.34
CA ALA A 35 -7.83 9.78 -9.61
C ALA A 35 -6.52 10.13 -8.89
N ALA A 36 -6.07 11.39 -8.96
CA ALA A 36 -4.87 11.84 -8.28
C ALA A 36 -4.98 11.71 -6.75
N THR A 37 -6.13 12.06 -6.17
CA THR A 37 -6.38 11.90 -4.73
C THR A 37 -6.33 10.43 -4.31
N ARG A 38 -6.99 9.54 -5.06
CA ARG A 38 -6.98 8.10 -4.79
C ARG A 38 -5.56 7.54 -4.81
N ASP A 39 -4.78 7.93 -5.80
CA ASP A 39 -3.42 7.45 -5.98
C ASP A 39 -2.50 7.93 -4.84
N ALA A 40 -2.64 9.19 -4.40
CA ALA A 40 -1.90 9.72 -3.26
C ALA A 40 -2.26 9.04 -1.93
N VAL A 41 -3.54 8.71 -1.74
CA VAL A 41 -4.02 7.95 -0.58
C VAL A 41 -3.42 6.53 -0.59
N ALA A 42 -3.42 5.85 -1.73
CA ALA A 42 -2.82 4.52 -1.88
C ALA A 42 -1.31 4.54 -1.56
N GLU A 43 -0.59 5.56 -2.02
CA GLU A 43 0.84 5.73 -1.71
C GLU A 43 1.09 5.95 -0.21
N THR A 44 0.23 6.72 0.46
CA THR A 44 0.31 6.93 1.91
C THR A 44 0.09 5.62 2.68
N TYR A 45 -0.87 4.79 2.26
CA TYR A 45 -1.08 3.48 2.87
C TYR A 45 0.10 2.54 2.62
N ALA A 46 0.68 2.56 1.43
CA ALA A 46 1.85 1.75 1.11
C ALA A 46 3.07 2.14 1.96
N ALA A 47 3.31 3.44 2.17
CA ALA A 47 4.38 3.91 3.05
C ALA A 47 4.18 3.45 4.50
N ASN A 48 2.95 3.58 5.04
CA ASN A 48 2.64 3.09 6.38
C ASN A 48 2.80 1.57 6.52
N ALA A 49 2.43 0.81 5.49
CA ALA A 49 2.66 -0.64 5.45
C ALA A 49 4.16 -0.98 5.46
N ALA A 50 4.98 -0.23 4.72
CA ALA A 50 6.43 -0.34 4.72
C ALA A 50 7.01 -0.17 6.12
N ASP A 51 6.59 0.88 6.82
CA ASP A 51 7.08 1.20 8.17
C ASP A 51 6.70 0.12 9.18
N GLN A 52 5.48 -0.42 9.11
CA GLN A 52 5.04 -1.52 9.97
C GLN A 52 5.87 -2.78 9.76
N LEU A 53 6.08 -3.18 8.51
CA LEU A 53 6.91 -4.33 8.15
C LEU A 53 8.36 -4.11 8.59
N MET A 54 8.91 -2.93 8.32
CA MET A 54 10.29 -2.58 8.67
C MET A 54 10.54 -2.61 10.17
N GLN A 55 9.63 -2.07 10.98
CA GLN A 55 9.73 -2.14 12.44
C GLN A 55 9.76 -3.59 12.91
N ARG A 56 8.93 -4.46 12.31
CA ARG A 56 8.91 -5.88 12.66
C ARG A 56 10.22 -6.59 12.29
N LEU A 57 10.71 -6.38 11.07
CA LEU A 57 11.98 -6.96 10.62
C LEU A 57 13.15 -6.48 11.49
N LYS A 58 13.21 -5.20 11.84
CA LYS A 58 14.23 -4.66 12.75
C LYS A 58 14.22 -5.33 14.12
N VAL A 59 13.04 -5.60 14.68
CA VAL A 59 12.93 -6.33 15.97
C VAL A 59 13.48 -7.74 15.80
N ASN A 60 13.12 -8.45 14.73
CA ASN A 60 13.58 -9.81 14.49
C ASN A 60 15.10 -9.89 14.27
N ILE A 61 15.68 -8.92 13.54
CA ILE A 61 17.13 -8.82 13.33
C ILE A 61 17.89 -8.56 14.64
N LYS A 62 17.33 -7.72 15.51
CA LYS A 62 17.94 -7.39 16.79
C LYS A 62 17.87 -8.54 17.79
N ASP A 63 16.80 -9.32 17.75
CA ASP A 63 16.61 -10.46 18.64
C ASP A 63 17.59 -11.61 18.31
N ASP A 64 17.83 -11.85 17.00
CA ASP A 64 18.80 -12.84 16.54
C ASP A 64 19.67 -12.33 15.39
N TRP A 65 20.73 -11.58 15.73
CA TRP A 65 21.65 -10.99 14.74
C TRP A 65 22.37 -12.02 13.85
N VAL A 66 22.59 -13.24 14.36
CA VAL A 66 23.45 -14.24 13.71
C VAL A 66 22.62 -15.17 12.82
N ASN A 67 21.55 -15.77 13.34
CA ASN A 67 20.79 -16.78 12.60
C ASN A 67 19.70 -16.19 11.71
N TRP A 68 19.29 -14.93 11.95
CA TRP A 68 18.33 -14.26 11.08
C TRP A 68 18.83 -14.10 9.66
N TYR A 69 20.13 -13.92 9.44
CA TYR A 69 20.69 -13.82 8.09
C TYR A 69 20.53 -15.14 7.30
N ASP A 70 20.74 -16.28 7.96
CA ASP A 70 20.73 -17.59 7.32
C ASP A 70 19.29 -18.07 6.99
N SER A 71 18.28 -17.57 7.70
CA SER A 71 16.87 -17.88 7.41
C SER A 71 16.32 -17.18 6.15
N ILE A 72 17.11 -16.33 5.50
CA ILE A 72 16.68 -15.48 4.37
C ILE A 72 17.22 -15.95 3.03
N SER A 73 18.11 -16.94 3.07
CA SER A 73 18.95 -17.27 1.92
C SER A 73 18.21 -17.90 0.74
N GLU A 74 16.95 -18.35 0.85
CA GLU A 74 16.38 -19.21 -0.18
C GLU A 74 14.97 -18.78 -0.59
N THR A 75 14.90 -18.31 -1.85
CA THR A 75 13.69 -18.03 -2.66
C THR A 75 13.29 -16.55 -2.72
N ASN A 76 13.80 -15.83 -3.73
CA ASN A 76 13.44 -14.45 -4.08
C ASN A 76 12.44 -14.34 -5.25
N ASP A 77 11.88 -15.45 -5.71
CA ASP A 77 10.95 -15.45 -6.85
C ASP A 77 9.63 -16.08 -6.45
N ALA A 78 8.84 -15.34 -5.70
CA ALA A 78 7.41 -15.59 -5.65
C ALA A 78 6.77 -14.67 -6.68
N ASP A 79 6.47 -15.20 -7.86
CA ASP A 79 5.54 -14.56 -8.77
C ASP A 79 4.14 -14.66 -8.15
N VAL A 80 3.87 -13.85 -7.12
CA VAL A 80 2.58 -13.86 -6.42
C VAL A 80 1.62 -13.00 -7.23
N ASP A 81 0.80 -13.69 -8.03
CA ASP A 81 -0.37 -13.13 -8.67
C ASP A 81 -1.47 -12.82 -7.63
N ALA A 82 -2.53 -12.12 -8.06
CA ALA A 82 -3.62 -11.72 -7.17
C ALA A 82 -4.31 -12.95 -6.52
N GLU A 83 -4.34 -14.08 -7.23
CA GLU A 83 -4.96 -15.34 -6.77
C GLU A 83 -4.12 -16.04 -5.70
N GLY A 84 -2.77 -15.96 -5.76
CA GLY A 84 -1.87 -16.46 -4.72
C GLY A 84 -1.87 -15.68 -3.40
N CYS A 85 -2.55 -14.53 -3.34
CA CYS A 85 -2.61 -13.67 -2.16
C CYS A 85 -3.77 -14.00 -1.18
N ASN A 86 -4.58 -15.02 -1.47
CA ASN A 86 -5.76 -15.43 -0.69
C ASN A 86 -5.75 -16.95 -0.40
N GLY A 87 -4.77 -17.44 0.35
CA GLY A 87 -4.60 -18.88 0.59
C GLY A 87 -4.02 -19.25 1.94
N GLU A 88 -4.05 -20.55 2.26
CA GLU A 88 -3.60 -21.14 3.53
C GLU A 88 -2.08 -21.03 3.78
N GLN A 89 -1.33 -20.46 2.85
CA GLN A 89 0.13 -20.32 2.90
C GLN A 89 0.59 -19.06 3.63
N TRP A 90 -0.34 -18.24 4.13
CA TRP A 90 -0.06 -16.93 4.74
C TRP A 90 -0.32 -16.95 6.23
N ASN A 91 0.77 -17.03 7.00
CA ASN A 91 0.73 -17.05 8.46
C ASN A 91 0.85 -15.64 9.02
N ARG A 92 0.01 -15.34 10.01
CA ARG A 92 0.06 -14.06 10.71
C ARG A 92 1.21 -14.03 11.70
N ILE A 93 2.23 -13.25 11.37
CA ILE A 93 3.42 -13.01 12.22
C ILE A 93 3.24 -11.83 13.19
N GLY A 94 2.16 -11.05 13.03
CA GLY A 94 1.73 -10.05 14.00
C GLY A 94 0.90 -8.92 13.37
N GLY A 95 -0.11 -8.45 14.11
CA GLY A 95 -0.90 -7.29 13.70
C GLY A 95 -1.55 -7.48 12.32
N THR A 96 -1.19 -6.61 11.37
CA THR A 96 -1.67 -6.55 9.98
C THR A 96 -0.72 -7.22 8.99
N VAL A 97 0.39 -7.81 9.47
CA VAL A 97 1.46 -8.37 8.65
C VAL A 97 1.36 -9.89 8.61
N PHE A 98 1.40 -10.42 7.40
CA PHE A 98 1.35 -11.84 7.08
C PHE A 98 2.61 -12.20 6.30
N GLN A 99 3.13 -13.39 6.52
CA GLN A 99 4.29 -13.93 5.81
C GLN A 99 3.88 -15.19 5.10
N ARG A 100 4.38 -15.37 3.88
CA ARG A 100 4.22 -16.61 3.14
C ARG A 100 5.22 -17.66 3.63
N ASP A 101 4.72 -18.86 3.88
CA ASP A 101 5.53 -19.94 4.45
C ASP A 101 6.76 -20.26 3.60
N GLY A 102 7.94 -20.18 4.23
CA GLY A 102 9.22 -20.49 3.60
C GLY A 102 9.69 -19.47 2.55
N GLU A 103 8.98 -18.35 2.37
CA GLU A 103 9.31 -17.32 1.40
C GLU A 103 9.55 -15.95 2.05
N MET A 104 10.33 -15.11 1.37
CA MET A 104 10.65 -13.73 1.73
C MET A 104 9.56 -12.73 1.33
N VAL A 105 8.32 -13.19 1.27
CA VAL A 105 7.19 -12.38 0.82
C VAL A 105 6.26 -12.13 1.96
N PHE A 106 6.02 -10.85 2.18
CA PHE A 106 5.16 -10.33 3.23
C PHE A 106 3.96 -9.67 2.58
N GLN A 107 2.83 -9.77 3.25
CA GLN A 107 1.62 -9.08 2.87
C GLN A 107 1.16 -8.24 4.04
N VAL A 108 0.88 -6.97 3.78
CA VAL A 108 0.34 -6.07 4.78
C VAL A 108 -1.08 -5.71 4.39
N LEU A 109 -2.03 -5.97 5.28
CA LEU A 109 -3.44 -5.73 5.05
C LEU A 109 -3.98 -4.67 6.00
N SER A 110 -4.69 -3.70 5.44
CA SER A 110 -5.59 -2.84 6.20
C SER A 110 -7.00 -3.42 6.13
N TYR A 111 -7.52 -3.84 7.28
CA TYR A 111 -8.86 -4.43 7.39
C TYR A 111 -9.74 -3.62 8.34
N ARG A 112 -11.04 -3.65 8.10
CA ARG A 112 -12.05 -3.06 8.98
C ARG A 112 -12.66 -4.12 9.90
N GLY A 113 -12.56 -3.91 11.21
CA GLY A 113 -13.16 -4.80 12.21
C GLY A 113 -12.13 -5.71 12.87
N ASN A 114 -12.45 -7.00 13.04
CA ASN A 114 -11.52 -7.97 13.63
C ASN A 114 -10.54 -8.49 12.58
N ALA A 115 -9.27 -8.64 12.97
CA ALA A 115 -8.24 -9.16 12.10
C ALA A 115 -8.54 -10.62 11.74
N PRO A 116 -8.39 -11.04 10.48
CA PRO A 116 -8.33 -12.45 10.17
C PRO A 116 -7.12 -13.07 10.90
N SER A 117 -7.31 -14.25 11.49
CA SER A 117 -6.21 -14.98 12.12
C SER A 117 -5.21 -15.45 11.07
N ASP A 118 -5.69 -15.86 9.89
CA ASP A 118 -4.93 -16.31 8.72
C ASP A 118 -5.69 -15.92 7.44
N LEU A 119 -5.00 -15.76 6.30
CA LEU A 119 -5.64 -15.38 5.02
C LEU A 119 -6.24 -16.57 4.24
N GLY A 120 -6.23 -17.77 4.84
CA GLY A 120 -6.65 -19.03 4.21
C GLY A 120 -8.16 -19.20 4.01
N ASN A 121 -8.98 -18.34 4.60
CA ASN A 121 -10.44 -18.43 4.49
C ASN A 121 -10.95 -17.36 3.52
N GLY A 122 -10.61 -17.55 2.23
CA GLY A 122 -10.62 -16.56 1.14
C GLY A 122 -11.86 -15.71 0.92
N ASP A 123 -12.99 -16.00 1.57
CA ASP A 123 -14.23 -15.22 1.46
C ASP A 123 -14.32 -14.05 2.47
N GLU A 124 -13.68 -14.13 3.63
CA GLU A 124 -13.82 -13.07 4.67
C GLU A 124 -12.83 -11.91 4.53
N VAL A 125 -11.70 -12.15 3.86
CA VAL A 125 -10.63 -11.15 3.70
C VAL A 125 -11.06 -10.08 2.69
N ASP A 126 -11.74 -10.46 1.61
CA ASP A 126 -11.98 -9.54 0.49
C ASP A 126 -13.06 -8.49 0.80
N GLU A 127 -14.11 -8.85 1.55
CA GLU A 127 -15.21 -7.93 1.86
C GLU A 127 -14.85 -6.84 2.90
N LYS A 128 -13.79 -7.05 3.69
CA LYS A 128 -13.38 -6.16 4.79
C LYS A 128 -12.00 -5.55 4.63
N THR A 129 -11.28 -5.84 3.55
CA THR A 129 -9.97 -5.26 3.27
C THR A 129 -10.14 -3.91 2.58
N ASP A 130 -9.66 -2.86 3.21
CA ASP A 130 -9.65 -1.51 2.64
C ASP A 130 -8.40 -1.31 1.76
N PHE A 131 -7.28 -1.98 2.06
CA PHE A 131 -6.04 -1.87 1.29
C PHE A 131 -5.11 -3.07 1.49
N ARG A 132 -4.37 -3.45 0.43
CA ARG A 132 -3.44 -4.57 0.42
C ARG A 132 -2.14 -4.20 -0.29
N VAL A 133 -1.03 -4.59 0.32
CA VAL A 133 0.33 -4.41 -0.23
C VAL A 133 1.06 -5.73 -0.17
N LEU A 134 1.76 -6.04 -1.25
CA LEU A 134 2.76 -7.11 -1.28
C LEU A 134 4.14 -6.49 -1.06
N ALA A 135 4.92 -7.08 -0.18
CA ALA A 135 6.25 -6.63 0.16
C ALA A 135 7.24 -7.78 -0.02
N LEU A 136 8.13 -7.65 -0.99
CA LEU A 136 9.19 -8.61 -1.25
C LEU A 136 10.47 -8.11 -0.60
N VAL A 137 11.06 -8.91 0.28
CA VAL A 137 12.35 -8.59 0.90
C VAL A 137 13.43 -9.28 0.10
N SER A 138 14.29 -8.51 -0.56
CA SER A 138 15.42 -9.09 -1.27
C SER A 138 16.45 -9.67 -0.29
N SER A 139 17.26 -10.61 -0.76
CA SER A 139 18.40 -11.15 0.03
C SER A 139 19.20 -10.02 0.69
N PRO A 140 19.38 -10.06 2.03
CA PRO A 140 20.03 -9.00 2.78
C PRO A 140 21.53 -9.01 2.50
N GLU A 141 22.13 -7.83 2.49
CA GLU A 141 23.59 -7.69 2.41
C GLU A 141 24.14 -7.51 3.83
N LYS A 142 24.99 -8.44 4.28
CA LYS A 142 25.59 -8.40 5.62
C LYS A 142 27.02 -7.88 5.56
N ASN A 143 27.30 -6.89 6.39
CA ASN A 143 28.64 -6.40 6.71
C ASN A 143 28.87 -6.45 8.23
N ASP A 144 30.12 -6.35 8.68
CA ASP A 144 30.50 -6.52 10.10
C ASP A 144 29.83 -5.53 11.08
N GLY A 145 29.25 -4.42 10.59
CA GLY A 145 28.56 -3.42 11.43
C GLY A 145 27.09 -3.14 11.05
N TYR A 146 26.61 -3.63 9.91
CA TYR A 146 25.25 -3.38 9.45
C TYR A 146 24.71 -4.49 8.54
N ILE A 147 23.39 -4.62 8.53
CA ILE A 147 22.63 -5.45 7.60
C ILE A 147 21.78 -4.51 6.75
N ARG A 148 21.94 -4.57 5.42
CA ARG A 148 21.12 -3.82 4.47
C ARG A 148 19.99 -4.69 3.95
N LEU A 149 18.77 -4.18 4.08
CA LEU A 149 17.55 -4.77 3.55
C LEU A 149 17.06 -3.92 2.39
N LYS A 150 16.66 -4.57 1.31
CA LYS A 150 15.86 -3.92 0.28
C LYS A 150 14.48 -4.54 0.31
N ILE A 151 13.47 -3.69 0.37
CA ILE A 151 12.07 -4.07 0.40
C ILE A 151 11.41 -3.45 -0.81
N GLU A 152 10.87 -4.29 -1.66
CA GLU A 152 10.10 -3.90 -2.82
C GLU A 152 8.62 -4.02 -2.47
N LEU A 153 7.89 -2.90 -2.50
CA LEU A 153 6.46 -2.86 -2.27
C LEU A 153 5.72 -2.80 -3.59
N GLU A 154 4.71 -3.63 -3.74
CA GLU A 154 3.82 -3.66 -4.89
C GLU A 154 2.36 -3.47 -4.48
N TRP A 155 1.66 -2.56 -5.16
CA TRP A 155 0.23 -2.32 -5.01
C TRP A 155 -0.36 -1.71 -6.28
N PRO A 156 -1.68 -1.76 -6.52
CA PRO A 156 -2.66 -2.60 -5.82
C PRO A 156 -2.47 -4.08 -6.20
N VAL A 157 -2.66 -4.98 -5.24
CA VAL A 157 -2.34 -6.41 -5.39
C VAL A 157 -3.33 -7.13 -6.33
N GLU A 158 -4.53 -6.56 -6.49
CA GLU A 158 -5.62 -7.07 -7.32
C GLU A 158 -5.31 -6.96 -8.82
N LEU A 159 -4.38 -6.08 -9.22
CA LEU A 159 -3.95 -5.97 -10.60
C LEU A 159 -2.89 -7.02 -10.95
N PRO A 160 -2.83 -7.48 -12.22
CA PRO A 160 -1.71 -8.27 -12.70
C PRO A 160 -0.39 -7.55 -12.45
N LYS A 161 0.66 -8.31 -12.11
CA LYS A 161 1.98 -7.78 -11.69
C LYS A 161 2.54 -6.67 -12.60
N ALA A 162 2.39 -6.82 -13.92
CA ALA A 162 2.87 -5.84 -14.91
C ALA A 162 2.19 -4.45 -14.82
N SER A 163 1.02 -4.37 -14.19
CA SER A 163 0.24 -3.14 -14.02
C SER A 163 0.29 -2.60 -12.59
N ARG A 164 1.04 -3.24 -11.69
CA ARG A 164 1.20 -2.80 -10.30
C ARG A 164 2.17 -1.63 -10.24
N ARG A 165 1.93 -0.72 -9.31
CA ARG A 165 2.92 0.25 -8.87
C ARG A 165 3.92 -0.43 -7.96
N ARG A 166 5.16 0.00 -8.07
CA ARG A 166 6.30 -0.57 -7.38
C ARG A 166 7.14 0.55 -6.79
N VAL A 167 7.47 0.42 -5.50
CA VAL A 167 8.41 1.32 -4.83
C VAL A 167 9.40 0.48 -4.05
N GLU A 168 10.69 0.81 -4.23
CA GLU A 168 11.79 0.17 -3.53
C GLU A 168 12.21 1.05 -2.34
N TYR A 169 12.36 0.41 -1.19
CA TYR A 169 12.92 1.02 0.01
C TYR A 169 14.17 0.26 0.44
N VAL A 170 15.24 1.00 0.72
CA VAL A 170 16.50 0.45 1.22
C VAL A 170 16.69 0.91 2.66
N TYR A 171 16.96 -0.04 3.54
CA TYR A 171 17.16 0.23 4.96
C TYR A 171 18.43 -0.44 5.46
N ASP A 172 19.22 0.33 6.21
CA ASP A 172 20.41 -0.16 6.89
C ASP A 172 20.10 -0.33 8.39
N VAL A 173 20.26 -1.55 8.89
CA VAL A 173 20.09 -1.92 10.30
C VAL A 173 21.47 -2.13 10.91
N PHE A 174 21.84 -1.26 11.85
CA PHE A 174 23.15 -1.30 12.49
C PHE A 174 23.15 -2.18 13.73
N ASN A 175 24.24 -2.94 13.92
CA ASN A 175 24.51 -3.61 15.18
C ASN A 175 24.98 -2.57 16.20
N MET A 176 24.23 -2.38 17.29
CA MET A 176 24.59 -1.43 18.35
C MET A 176 25.54 -2.04 19.40
N GLY A 177 26.03 -3.26 19.19
CA GLY A 177 26.89 -4.02 20.12
C GLY A 177 28.40 -3.96 19.83
N LEU A 178 28.87 -3.03 19.00
CA LEU A 178 30.31 -2.75 18.75
C LEU A 178 30.64 -1.28 19.04
#